data_AF-A0A7S3I7H1-F1
#
_entry.id   AF-A0A7S3I7H1-F1
#
_cell.length_a   1.000
_cell.length_b   1.000
_cell.length_c   1.000
_cell.angle_alpha   90.00
_cell.angle_beta   90.00
_cell.angle_gamma   90.00
#
_symmetry.space_group_name_H-M   'P 1'
#
loop_
_entity.id
_entity.type
_entity.pdbx_description
1 polymer ?
#
loop_
_entity_poly.entity_id
_entity_poly.type
_entity_poly.pdbx_seq_one_letter_code
_entity_poly.pdbx_strand_id
1 'polypeptide(L)'
;VLSCLTVLADDELTNVRLAVLLQLGPFIRVTGLNGEAQEGVLLPLLVRLGDDKNWRIRHVILHLMPQLSAELGPNAFWKHFSSIVEKRASDACALVREDWVKVMAQIASTPGYGQPWAEETLLAPVLALVDEKSYLMRAVVLQFTVGLAGMLSATILETKLLPAALEMAGDRVPNLRIMAVRA
;
A
#
# COMPACT_ATOMS: atom_id res chain seq x y z
N VAL A 1 2.42 26.85 -10.70
CA VAL A 1 1.44 25.76 -10.43
C VAL A 1 1.92 24.87 -9.29
N LEU A 2 3.09 24.22 -9.41
CA LEU A 2 3.63 23.35 -8.34
C LEU A 2 3.77 24.06 -6.98
N SER A 3 4.22 25.32 -6.95
CA SER A 3 4.31 26.14 -5.73
C SER A 3 2.96 26.38 -5.05
N CYS A 4 1.87 26.53 -5.80
CA CYS A 4 0.54 26.66 -5.23
C CYS A 4 0.03 25.31 -4.72
N LEU A 5 0.31 24.22 -5.44
CA LEU A 5 -0.05 22.86 -5.02
C LEU A 5 0.62 22.51 -3.69
N THR A 6 1.89 22.84 -3.51
CA THR A 6 2.60 22.58 -2.24
C THR A 6 1.97 23.34 -1.08
N VAL A 7 1.62 24.61 -1.25
CA VAL A 7 1.00 25.41 -0.19
C VAL A 7 -0.35 24.83 0.21
N LEU A 8 -1.20 24.51 -0.76
CA LEU A 8 -2.53 23.96 -0.49
C LEU A 8 -2.48 22.53 0.06
N ALA A 9 -1.44 21.76 -0.29
CA ALA A 9 -1.23 20.42 0.25
C ALA A 9 -0.73 20.43 1.69
N ASP A 10 -0.24 21.56 2.20
CA ASP A 10 0.16 21.74 3.60
C ASP A 10 -0.89 22.53 4.41
N ASP A 11 -2.07 22.77 3.85
CA ASP A 11 -3.15 23.50 4.53
C ASP A 11 -3.64 22.75 5.78
N GLU A 12 -3.93 23.47 6.86
CA GLU A 12 -4.41 22.90 8.13
C GLU A 12 -5.73 22.13 7.96
N LEU A 13 -6.61 22.61 7.06
CA LEU A 13 -7.88 21.98 6.78
C LEU A 13 -7.69 20.75 5.90
N THR A 14 -7.99 19.57 6.46
CA THR A 14 -7.92 18.29 5.71
C THR A 14 -8.70 18.34 4.40
N ASN A 15 -9.84 19.02 4.34
CA ASN A 15 -10.64 19.08 3.12
C ASN A 15 -9.95 19.86 1.99
N VAL A 16 -9.11 20.85 2.31
CA VAL A 16 -8.30 21.55 1.31
C VAL A 16 -7.22 20.61 0.77
N ARG A 17 -6.50 19.91 1.66
CA ARG A 17 -5.51 18.90 1.26
C ARG A 17 -6.13 17.79 0.40
N LEU A 18 -7.31 17.28 0.78
CA LEU A 18 -8.06 16.29 0.00
C LEU A 18 -8.42 16.83 -1.39
N ALA A 19 -8.87 18.09 -1.49
CA ALA A 19 -9.20 18.70 -2.77
C ALA A 19 -7.98 18.77 -3.70
N VAL A 20 -6.78 19.04 -3.15
CA VAL A 20 -5.52 19.00 -3.91
C VAL A 20 -5.22 17.58 -4.40
N LEU A 21 -5.34 16.56 -3.54
CA LEU A 21 -5.06 15.17 -3.91
C LEU A 21 -5.90 14.68 -5.08
N LEU A 22 -7.18 15.05 -5.12
CA LEU A 22 -8.09 14.69 -6.20
C LEU A 22 -7.60 15.21 -7.58
N GLN A 23 -6.77 16.25 -7.59
CA GLN A 23 -6.20 16.81 -8.81
C GLN A 23 -4.80 16.25 -9.15
N LEU A 24 -4.12 15.59 -8.20
CA LEU A 24 -2.76 15.10 -8.43
C LEU A 24 -2.71 14.00 -9.50
N GLY A 25 -3.63 13.04 -9.49
CA GLY A 25 -3.67 11.99 -10.52
C GLY A 25 -3.80 12.55 -11.95
N PRO A 26 -4.82 13.37 -12.25
CA PRO A 26 -4.93 14.08 -13.54
C PRO A 26 -3.71 14.93 -13.88
N PHE A 27 -3.16 15.67 -12.91
CA PHE A 27 -1.98 16.50 -13.13
C PHE A 27 -0.77 15.65 -13.54
N ILE A 28 -0.50 14.57 -12.81
CA ILE A 28 0.61 13.65 -13.07
C ILE A 28 0.49 13.04 -14.47
N ARG A 29 -0.73 12.64 -14.91
CA ARG A 29 -0.92 12.11 -16.28
C ARG A 29 -0.52 13.08 -17.39
N VAL A 30 -0.64 14.39 -17.14
CA VAL A 30 -0.28 15.42 -18.12
C VAL A 30 1.20 15.79 -18.02
N THR A 31 1.74 15.86 -16.81
CA THR A 31 3.11 16.35 -16.60
C THR A 31 4.18 15.26 -16.55
N GLY A 32 3.77 14.01 -16.35
CA GLY A 32 4.66 12.89 -15.99
C GLY A 32 5.36 13.08 -14.64
N LEU A 33 6.29 12.18 -14.33
CA LEU A 33 7.09 12.16 -13.09
C LEU A 33 8.61 12.30 -13.31
N ASN A 34 9.10 12.31 -14.55
CA ASN A 34 10.55 12.18 -14.85
C ASN A 34 11.30 13.53 -14.97
N GLY A 35 10.71 14.65 -14.53
CA GLY A 35 11.31 15.98 -14.62
C GLY A 35 11.96 16.45 -13.31
N GLU A 36 12.91 17.39 -13.40
CA GLU A 36 13.60 17.96 -12.23
C GLU A 36 12.63 18.55 -11.20
N ALA A 37 11.56 19.20 -11.66
CA ALA A 37 10.54 19.76 -10.78
C ALA A 37 9.71 18.68 -10.07
N GLN A 38 9.51 17.53 -10.72
CA GLN A 38 8.79 16.40 -10.13
C GLN A 38 9.65 15.71 -9.08
N GLU A 39 10.92 15.46 -9.38
CA GLU A 39 11.91 14.91 -8.44
C GLU A 39 12.13 15.84 -7.23
N GLY A 40 12.29 17.13 -7.48
CA GLY A 40 12.61 18.11 -6.43
C GLY A 40 11.42 18.56 -5.58
N VAL A 41 10.18 18.43 -6.08
CA VAL A 41 8.99 19.00 -5.42
C VAL A 41 7.86 17.99 -5.28
N LEU A 42 7.42 17.38 -6.38
CA LEU A 42 6.21 16.56 -6.39
C LEU A 42 6.38 15.23 -5.66
N LEU A 43 7.45 14.49 -5.90
CA LEU A 43 7.70 13.22 -5.23
C LEU A 43 7.88 13.39 -3.71
N PRO A 44 8.69 14.35 -3.22
CA PRO A 44 8.76 14.66 -1.78
C PRO A 44 7.40 15.06 -1.18
N LEU A 45 6.59 15.82 -1.93
CA LEU A 45 5.24 16.19 -1.50
C LEU A 45 4.33 14.96 -1.35
N LEU A 46 4.34 14.05 -2.32
CA LEU A 46 3.56 12.81 -2.27
C LEU A 46 3.98 11.91 -1.11
N VAL A 47 5.28 11.79 -0.84
CA VAL A 47 5.80 11.05 0.32
C VAL A 47 5.29 11.67 1.62
N ARG A 48 5.36 13.00 1.76
CA ARG A 48 4.86 13.71 2.94
C ARG A 48 3.35 13.49 3.16
N LEU A 49 2.55 13.57 2.09
CA LEU A 49 1.11 13.30 2.15
C LEU A 49 0.82 11.83 2.49
N GLY A 50 1.67 10.88 2.08
CA GLY A 50 1.57 9.47 2.47
C GLY A 50 1.68 9.22 3.97
N ASP A 51 2.33 10.14 4.71
CA ASP A 51 2.48 10.10 6.16
C ASP A 51 1.54 11.10 6.90
N ASP A 52 0.52 11.64 6.23
CA ASP A 52 -0.43 12.59 6.84
C ASP A 52 -1.15 11.99 8.06
N LYS A 53 -1.41 12.82 9.08
CA LYS A 53 -2.12 12.42 10.31
C LYS A 53 -3.54 11.92 10.00
N ASN A 54 -4.21 12.47 9.00
CA ASN A 54 -5.55 12.08 8.60
C ASN A 54 -5.53 10.85 7.69
N TRP A 55 -6.17 9.76 8.14
CA TRP A 55 -6.20 8.51 7.38
C TRP A 55 -6.82 8.65 5.99
N ARG A 56 -7.72 9.62 5.77
CA ARG A 56 -8.33 9.86 4.45
C ARG A 56 -7.30 10.34 3.42
N ILE A 57 -6.35 11.16 3.85
CA ILE A 57 -5.25 11.62 2.99
C ILE A 57 -4.37 10.43 2.61
N ARG A 58 -3.98 9.64 3.61
CA ARG A 58 -3.18 8.42 3.40
C ARG A 58 -3.86 7.41 2.49
N HIS A 59 -5.18 7.26 2.63
CA HIS A 59 -6.01 6.40 1.80
C HIS A 59 -6.04 6.86 0.34
N VAL A 60 -6.20 8.16 0.08
CA VAL A 60 -6.15 8.70 -1.29
C VAL A 60 -4.76 8.55 -1.90
N ILE A 61 -3.69 8.79 -1.13
CA ILE A 61 -2.32 8.55 -1.59
C ILE A 61 -2.08 7.06 -1.90
N LEU A 62 -2.56 6.14 -1.07
CA LEU A 62 -2.49 4.72 -1.33
C LEU A 62 -3.13 4.35 -2.67
N HIS A 63 -4.32 4.88 -2.97
CA HIS A 63 -5.01 4.66 -4.24
C HIS A 63 -4.35 5.33 -5.45
N LEU A 64 -3.43 6.28 -5.22
CA LEU A 64 -2.61 6.88 -6.28
C LEU A 64 -1.39 5.99 -6.64
N MET A 65 -0.97 5.10 -5.74
CA MET A 65 0.23 4.27 -5.91
C MET A 65 0.28 3.47 -7.22
N PRO A 66 -0.81 2.87 -7.74
CA PRO A 66 -0.76 2.15 -9.01
C PRO A 66 -0.41 3.05 -10.20
N GLN A 67 -0.86 4.31 -10.20
CA GLN A 67 -0.48 5.27 -11.24
C GLN A 67 1.01 5.63 -11.10
N LEU A 68 1.47 5.91 -9.89
CA LEU A 68 2.88 6.25 -9.63
C LEU A 68 3.81 5.09 -10.01
N SER A 69 3.40 3.86 -9.68
CA SER A 69 4.18 2.66 -9.95
C SER A 69 4.29 2.38 -11.45
N ALA A 70 3.24 2.65 -12.22
CA ALA A 70 3.22 2.51 -13.67
C ALA A 70 4.07 3.57 -14.38
N GLU A 71 4.10 4.81 -13.89
CA GLU A 71 4.86 5.90 -14.51
C GLU A 71 6.36 5.86 -14.18
N LEU A 72 6.75 5.44 -12.96
CA LEU A 72 8.14 5.39 -12.50
C LEU A 72 8.84 4.06 -12.80
N GLY A 73 8.08 2.97 -12.84
CA GLY A 73 8.63 1.61 -12.85
C GLY A 73 9.18 1.16 -11.48
N PRO A 74 9.49 -0.14 -11.33
CA PRO A 74 9.70 -0.77 -10.02
C PRO A 74 10.81 -0.15 -9.17
N ASN A 75 11.98 0.08 -9.77
CA ASN A 75 13.16 0.56 -9.05
C ASN A 75 12.96 1.99 -8.51
N ALA A 76 12.48 2.90 -9.36
CA ALA A 76 12.26 4.29 -8.95
C ALA A 76 11.05 4.37 -8.00
N PHE A 77 9.96 3.66 -8.28
CA PHE A 77 8.80 3.61 -7.38
C PHE A 77 9.21 3.15 -5.97
N TRP A 78 9.94 2.03 -5.87
CA TRP A 78 10.34 1.49 -4.58
C TRP A 78 11.33 2.40 -3.84
N LYS A 79 12.27 3.03 -4.56
CA LYS A 79 13.20 4.02 -3.98
C LYS A 79 12.47 5.17 -3.27
N HIS A 80 11.37 5.66 -3.85
CA HIS A 80 10.63 6.80 -3.29
C HIS A 80 9.56 6.40 -2.28
N PHE A 81 8.87 5.27 -2.49
CA PHE A 81 7.61 4.98 -1.79
C PHE A 81 7.61 3.74 -0.90
N SER A 82 8.71 2.96 -0.85
CA SER A 82 8.82 1.74 -0.01
C SER A 82 8.33 1.96 1.43
N SER A 83 8.85 2.98 2.12
CA SER A 83 8.47 3.27 3.50
C SER A 83 6.98 3.57 3.66
N ILE A 84 6.37 4.29 2.71
CA ILE A 84 4.93 4.61 2.76
C ILE A 84 4.10 3.35 2.56
N VAL A 85 4.46 2.56 1.54
CA VAL A 85 3.79 1.31 1.19
C VAL A 85 3.86 0.32 2.35
N GLU A 86 5.03 0.10 2.94
CA GLU A 86 5.22 -0.83 4.06
C GLU A 86 4.40 -0.41 5.29
N LYS A 87 4.42 0.88 5.65
CA LYS A 87 3.62 1.40 6.78
C LYS A 87 2.11 1.24 6.59
N ARG A 88 1.61 1.16 5.36
CA ARG A 88 0.16 1.03 5.12
C ARG A 88 -0.37 -0.35 5.46
N ALA A 89 0.46 -1.39 5.41
CA ALA A 89 0.08 -2.73 5.88
C ALA A 89 -0.29 -2.75 7.38
N SER A 90 0.29 -1.84 8.17
CA SER A 90 0.07 -1.70 9.61
C SER A 90 -0.64 -0.39 10.00
N ASP A 91 -1.36 0.25 9.07
CA ASP A 91 -2.07 1.51 9.33
C ASP A 91 -3.10 1.36 10.47
N ALA A 92 -3.29 2.39 11.30
CA ALA A 92 -4.31 2.37 12.35
C ALA A 92 -5.75 2.21 11.79
N CYS A 93 -6.02 2.71 10.59
CA CYS A 93 -7.31 2.60 9.92
C CYS A 93 -7.46 1.26 9.18
N ALA A 94 -8.53 0.51 9.50
CA ALA A 94 -8.79 -0.79 8.87
C ALA A 94 -8.97 -0.69 7.35
N LEU A 95 -9.69 0.33 6.86
CA LEU A 95 -9.94 0.51 5.44
C LEU A 95 -8.64 0.72 4.64
N VAL A 96 -7.65 1.40 5.24
CA VAL A 96 -6.33 1.58 4.60
C VAL A 96 -5.61 0.24 4.47
N ARG A 97 -5.63 -0.61 5.52
CA ARG A 97 -5.00 -1.94 5.47
C ARG A 97 -5.69 -2.87 4.46
N GLU A 98 -7.02 -2.85 4.41
CA GLU A 98 -7.79 -3.65 3.46
C GLU A 98 -7.53 -3.27 2.01
N ASP A 99 -7.52 -1.97 1.71
CA ASP A 99 -7.24 -1.49 0.36
C ASP A 99 -5.76 -1.61 0.01
N TRP A 100 -4.86 -1.63 1.00
CA TRP A 100 -3.44 -1.84 0.75
C TRP A 100 -3.19 -3.18 0.03
N VAL A 101 -3.83 -4.25 0.48
CA VAL A 101 -3.72 -5.56 -0.18
C VAL A 101 -4.17 -5.49 -1.64
N LYS A 102 -5.31 -4.85 -1.91
CA LYS A 102 -5.86 -4.71 -3.27
C LYS A 102 -4.94 -3.90 -4.17
N VAL A 103 -4.44 -2.78 -3.65
CA VAL A 103 -3.52 -1.89 -4.37
C VAL A 103 -2.19 -2.60 -4.65
N MET A 104 -1.66 -3.37 -3.69
CA MET A 104 -0.44 -4.15 -3.91
C MET A 104 -0.63 -5.25 -4.97
N ALA A 105 -1.76 -5.95 -4.96
CA ALA A 105 -2.09 -6.91 -6.02
C ALA A 105 -2.19 -6.23 -7.40
N GLN A 106 -2.76 -5.03 -7.47
CA GLN A 106 -2.79 -4.24 -8.70
C GLN A 106 -1.38 -3.85 -9.17
N ILE A 107 -0.51 -3.37 -8.28
CA ILE A 107 0.88 -3.02 -8.61
C ILE A 107 1.66 -4.25 -9.07
N ALA A 108 1.53 -5.37 -8.37
CA ALA A 108 2.17 -6.63 -8.76
C ALA A 108 1.72 -7.10 -10.16
N SER A 109 0.50 -6.76 -10.57
CA SER A 109 -0.04 -7.09 -11.90
C SER A 109 0.39 -6.09 -13.00
N THR A 110 1.05 -4.98 -12.66
CA THR A 110 1.54 -3.99 -13.63
C THR A 110 2.80 -4.51 -14.34
N PRO A 111 2.95 -4.24 -15.66
CA PRO A 111 4.17 -4.62 -16.40
C PRO A 111 5.46 -4.14 -15.71
N GLY A 112 6.43 -5.04 -15.59
CA GLY A 112 7.72 -4.78 -14.92
C GLY A 112 7.77 -5.21 -13.46
N TYR A 113 6.64 -5.47 -12.81
CA TYR A 113 6.57 -5.99 -11.43
C TYR A 113 6.47 -7.53 -11.45
N GLY A 114 5.26 -8.08 -11.34
CA GLY A 114 5.02 -9.52 -11.38
C GLY A 114 5.31 -10.26 -10.07
N GLN A 115 5.23 -11.59 -10.15
CA GLN A 115 5.42 -12.49 -9.02
C GLN A 115 6.76 -12.29 -8.27
N PRO A 116 7.94 -12.21 -8.94
CA PRO A 116 9.20 -12.07 -8.21
C PRO A 116 9.23 -10.80 -7.36
N TRP A 117 8.77 -9.68 -7.91
CA TRP A 117 8.68 -8.44 -7.16
C TRP A 117 7.75 -8.56 -5.95
N ALA A 118 6.57 -9.17 -6.13
CA ALA A 118 5.61 -9.35 -5.04
C ALA A 118 6.19 -10.20 -3.90
N GLU A 119 6.87 -11.30 -4.23
CA GLU A 119 7.48 -12.19 -3.24
C GLU A 119 8.66 -11.52 -2.52
N GLU A 120 9.56 -10.87 -3.25
CA GLU A 120 10.74 -10.23 -2.67
C GLU A 120 10.39 -9.01 -1.80
N THR A 121 9.34 -8.27 -2.20
CA THR A 121 9.06 -6.95 -1.66
C THR A 121 7.97 -6.97 -0.60
N LEU A 122 6.90 -7.76 -0.80
CA LEU A 122 5.71 -7.67 0.02
C LEU A 122 5.64 -8.73 1.12
N LEU A 123 6.37 -9.85 0.99
CA LEU A 123 6.29 -10.93 1.97
C LEU A 123 6.85 -10.54 3.33
N ALA A 124 8.01 -9.89 3.38
CA ALA A 124 8.64 -9.56 4.67
C ALA A 124 7.76 -8.65 5.55
N PRO A 125 7.18 -7.54 5.04
CA PRO A 125 6.23 -6.73 5.81
C PRO A 125 5.00 -7.50 6.28
N VAL A 126 4.47 -8.41 5.46
CA VAL A 126 3.27 -9.21 5.81
C VAL A 126 3.58 -10.25 6.87
N LEU A 127 4.68 -10.99 6.72
CA LEU A 127 5.07 -12.03 7.67
C LEU A 127 5.42 -11.46 9.04
N ALA A 128 5.90 -10.21 9.10
CA ALA A 128 6.10 -9.50 10.36
C ALA A 128 4.79 -9.28 11.16
N LEU A 129 3.62 -9.38 10.52
CA LEU A 129 2.32 -9.21 11.17
C LEU A 129 1.74 -10.52 11.72
N VAL A 130 2.35 -11.68 11.51
CA VAL A 130 1.81 -12.98 11.95
C VAL A 130 1.69 -13.05 13.47
N ASP A 131 2.73 -12.60 14.18
CA ASP A 131 2.83 -12.68 15.65
C ASP A 131 2.33 -11.43 16.37
N GLU A 132 1.74 -10.49 15.63
CA GLU A 132 1.24 -9.25 16.22
C GLU A 132 0.14 -9.52 17.25
N LYS A 133 0.17 -8.75 18.35
CA LYS A 133 -0.83 -8.89 19.42
C LYS A 133 -2.21 -8.46 18.96
N SER A 134 -2.25 -7.49 18.05
CA SER A 134 -3.47 -6.96 17.47
C SER A 134 -3.98 -7.92 16.41
N TYR A 135 -5.14 -8.55 16.67
CA TYR A 135 -5.79 -9.41 15.67
C TYR A 135 -6.08 -8.64 14.36
N LEU A 136 -6.26 -7.32 14.43
CA LEU A 136 -6.47 -6.45 13.28
C LEU A 136 -5.26 -6.37 12.36
N MET A 137 -4.06 -6.55 12.90
CA MET A 137 -2.82 -6.61 12.13
C MET A 137 -2.61 -8.01 11.58
N ARG A 138 -2.84 -9.05 12.39
CA ARG A 138 -2.82 -10.45 11.92
C ARG A 138 -3.81 -10.71 10.77
N ALA A 139 -4.98 -10.07 10.82
CA ALA A 139 -6.00 -10.17 9.77
C ALA A 139 -5.49 -9.73 8.39
N VAL A 140 -4.48 -8.84 8.32
CA VAL A 140 -3.86 -8.41 7.06
C VAL A 140 -3.13 -9.56 6.38
N VAL A 141 -2.52 -10.47 7.16
CA VAL A 141 -1.86 -11.67 6.62
C VAL A 141 -2.88 -12.51 5.84
N LEU A 142 -4.04 -12.78 6.44
CA LEU A 142 -5.12 -13.56 5.81
C LEU A 142 -5.66 -12.88 4.55
N GLN A 143 -5.88 -11.55 4.63
CA GLN A 143 -6.33 -10.77 3.49
C GLN A 143 -5.29 -10.79 2.35
N PHE A 144 -4.01 -10.65 2.68
CA PHE A 144 -2.91 -10.72 1.73
C PHE A 144 -2.82 -12.10 1.07
N THR A 145 -2.92 -13.18 1.85
CA THR A 145 -2.94 -14.55 1.35
C THR A 145 -4.01 -14.72 0.28
N VAL A 146 -5.25 -14.30 0.55
CA VAL A 146 -6.34 -14.37 -0.44
C VAL A 146 -6.09 -13.45 -1.63
N GLY A 147 -5.74 -12.19 -1.36
CA GLY A 147 -5.66 -11.14 -2.38
C GLY A 147 -4.54 -11.37 -3.39
N LEU A 148 -3.45 -12.03 -3.00
CA LEU A 148 -2.31 -12.31 -3.86
C LEU A 148 -2.11 -13.81 -4.17
N ALA A 149 -2.99 -14.71 -3.73
CA ALA A 149 -2.85 -16.16 -3.99
C ALA A 149 -2.59 -16.50 -5.47
N GLY A 150 -3.31 -15.86 -6.39
CA GLY A 150 -3.13 -16.11 -7.83
C GLY A 150 -1.83 -15.55 -8.43
N MET A 151 -1.10 -14.71 -7.68
CA MET A 151 0.16 -14.08 -8.10
C MET A 151 1.39 -14.76 -7.48
N LEU A 152 1.26 -15.37 -6.31
CA LEU A 152 2.38 -15.96 -5.56
C LEU A 152 2.63 -17.41 -5.99
N SER A 153 3.85 -17.88 -5.79
CA SER A 153 4.19 -19.29 -6.01
C SER A 153 3.49 -20.21 -5.01
N ALA A 154 3.19 -21.43 -5.47
CA ALA A 154 2.71 -22.50 -4.60
C ALA A 154 3.64 -22.73 -3.40
N THR A 155 4.96 -22.66 -3.60
CA THR A 155 5.94 -22.81 -2.52
C THR A 155 5.77 -21.76 -1.42
N ILE A 156 5.61 -20.48 -1.76
CA ILE A 156 5.38 -19.42 -0.76
C ILE A 156 4.05 -19.62 -0.05
N LEU A 157 3.00 -19.98 -0.79
CA LEU A 157 1.68 -20.26 -0.22
C LEU A 157 1.75 -21.42 0.78
N GLU A 158 2.31 -22.56 0.38
CA GLU A 158 2.37 -23.78 1.20
C GLU A 158 3.31 -23.65 2.41
N THR A 159 4.45 -22.98 2.26
CA THR A 159 5.51 -22.97 3.29
C THR A 159 5.46 -21.78 4.22
N LYS A 160 4.76 -20.69 3.85
CA LYS A 160 4.71 -19.44 4.64
C LYS A 160 3.29 -19.04 5.00
N LEU A 161 2.42 -18.86 3.99
CA LEU A 161 1.12 -18.22 4.19
C LEU A 161 0.02 -19.16 4.70
N LEU A 162 -0.04 -20.39 4.17
CA LEU A 162 -0.98 -21.42 4.60
C LEU A 162 -0.74 -21.84 6.06
N PRO A 163 0.50 -22.10 6.52
CA PRO A 163 0.74 -22.42 7.92
C PRO A 163 0.25 -21.31 8.87
N ALA A 164 0.50 -20.04 8.52
CA ALA A 164 0.01 -18.90 9.30
C ALA A 164 -1.52 -18.84 9.34
N ALA A 165 -2.19 -19.11 8.21
CA ALA A 165 -3.65 -19.16 8.16
C ALA A 165 -4.22 -20.29 9.02
N LEU A 166 -3.63 -21.49 8.97
CA LEU A 166 -4.05 -22.63 9.79
C LEU A 166 -3.88 -22.38 11.29
N GLU A 167 -2.79 -21.72 11.70
CA GLU A 167 -2.62 -21.29 13.09
C GLU A 167 -3.72 -20.31 13.51
N MET A 168 -4.01 -19.30 12.68
CA MET A 168 -5.06 -18.32 12.93
C MET A 168 -6.48 -18.92 12.93
N ALA A 169 -6.70 -20.07 12.28
CA ALA A 169 -7.96 -20.81 12.38
C ALA A 169 -8.22 -21.35 13.80
N GLY A 170 -7.16 -21.54 14.60
CA GLY A 170 -7.22 -21.90 16.02
C GLY A 170 -7.24 -20.70 16.98
N ASP A 171 -7.25 -19.46 16.47
CA ASP A 171 -7.08 -18.26 17.29
C ASP A 171 -8.21 -18.07 18.32
N ARG A 172 -7.90 -17.44 19.46
CA ARG A 172 -8.90 -17.06 20.48
C ARG A 172 -9.96 -16.09 19.95
N VAL A 173 -9.63 -15.25 18.97
CA VAL A 173 -10.52 -14.24 18.39
C VAL A 173 -11.41 -14.86 17.31
N PRO A 174 -12.74 -14.92 17.50
CA PRO A 174 -13.65 -15.56 16.53
C PRO A 174 -13.57 -14.97 15.12
N ASN A 175 -13.43 -13.65 15.00
CA ASN A 175 -13.35 -12.97 13.71
C ASN A 175 -12.12 -13.45 12.91
N LEU A 176 -10.98 -13.64 13.59
CA LEU A 176 -9.77 -14.10 12.91
C LEU A 176 -9.93 -15.56 12.44
N ARG A 177 -10.56 -16.42 13.24
CA ARG A 177 -10.89 -17.79 12.82
C ARG A 177 -11.77 -17.83 11.57
N ILE A 178 -12.81 -17.00 11.52
CA ILE A 178 -13.71 -16.91 10.36
C ILE A 178 -12.94 -16.43 9.12
N MET A 179 -12.06 -15.45 9.27
CA MET A 179 -11.22 -14.97 8.18
C MET A 179 -10.25 -16.05 7.71
N ALA A 180 -9.67 -16.83 8.62
CA ALA A 180 -8.70 -17.87 8.30
C ALA A 180 -9.32 -19.02 7.50
N VAL A 181 -10.56 -19.40 7.81
CA VAL A 181 -11.29 -20.44 7.04
C VAL A 181 -11.64 -19.96 5.62
N ARG A 182 -11.80 -18.66 5.42
CA ARG A 182 -12.06 -18.07 4.10
C ARG A 182 -10.78 -17.88 3.28
N ALA A 183 -9.63 -17.86 3.95
CA ALA A 183 -8.33 -17.65 3.34
C ALA A 183 -7.72 -18.94 2.84
#